data_AF-A0A1F4STP6-F1
#
_entry.id   AF-A0A1F4STP6-F1
#
_cell.length_a   1.000
_cell.length_b   1.000
_cell.length_c   1.000
_cell.angle_alpha   90.00
_cell.angle_beta   90.00
_cell.angle_gamma   90.00
#
_symmetry.space_group_name_H-M   'P 1'
#
loop_
_entity.id
_entity.type
_entity.pdbx_description
1 polymer ?
#
loop_
_entity_poly.entity_id
_entity_poly.type
_entity_poly.pdbx_seq_one_letter_code
_entity_poly.pdbx_strand_id
1 'polypeptide(L)'
;MYRRRVAEEIVLKLSKNFPIILLTEPRQVGKTTLFEHLSEKQSHAYVSLDEFEFRSLAKSDPSLFLEKYPPPIIIDKIQYAPQLLPYIKTYIDRDPRDLVRVGSLSSFEKFLILSQVCFNYLDI
;
A
#
# COMPACT_ATOMS: atom_id res chain seq x y z
N MET A 1 18.15 1.62 16.17
CA MET A 1 18.80 0.67 15.23
C MET A 1 17.72 -0.21 14.62
N TYR A 2 17.41 -0.02 13.35
CA TYR A 2 16.46 -0.87 12.62
C TYR A 2 17.08 -2.27 12.42
N ARG A 3 16.35 -3.33 12.77
CA ARG A 3 16.75 -4.71 12.47
C ARG A 3 16.04 -5.13 11.18
N ARG A 4 16.83 -5.52 10.17
CA ARG A 4 16.34 -6.05 8.89
C ARG A 4 15.35 -7.19 9.16
N ARG A 5 14.18 -7.10 8.54
CA ARG A 5 13.09 -8.06 8.74
C ARG A 5 12.92 -8.93 7.52
N VAL A 6 12.56 -10.19 7.72
CA VAL A 6 12.21 -11.12 6.63
C VAL A 6 11.09 -10.54 5.75
N ALA A 7 10.14 -9.83 6.38
CA ALA A 7 9.05 -9.14 5.69
C ALA A 7 9.54 -8.09 4.67
N GLU A 8 10.68 -7.43 4.92
CA GLU A 8 11.25 -6.45 3.98
C GLU A 8 11.61 -7.13 2.65
N GLU A 9 12.31 -8.26 2.69
CA GLU A 9 12.71 -8.99 1.50
C GLU A 9 11.51 -9.55 0.73
N ILE A 10 10.50 -10.02 1.44
CA ILE A 10 9.26 -10.50 0.84
C ILE A 10 8.54 -9.35 0.14
N VAL A 11 8.37 -8.21 0.80
CA VAL A 11 7.72 -7.03 0.21
C VAL A 11 8.48 -6.54 -1.02
N LEU A 12 9.81 -6.42 -0.96
CA LEU A 12 10.65 -6.01 -2.09
C LEU A 12 10.63 -7.01 -3.25
N LYS A 13 10.47 -8.30 -2.96
CA LYS A 13 10.35 -9.34 -3.99
C LYS A 13 8.98 -9.31 -4.65
N LEU A 14 7.92 -9.16 -3.86
CA LEU A 14 6.54 -9.08 -4.34
C LEU A 14 6.29 -7.79 -5.14
N SER A 15 6.93 -6.68 -4.76
CA SER A 15 6.75 -5.38 -5.43
C SER A 15 7.22 -5.36 -6.88
N LYS A 16 8.02 -6.37 -7.29
CA LYS A 16 8.45 -6.54 -8.68
C LYS A 16 7.37 -7.13 -9.58
N ASN A 17 6.41 -7.86 -9.00
CA ASN A 17 5.46 -8.68 -9.75
C ASN A 17 3.99 -8.32 -9.46
N PHE A 18 3.72 -7.58 -8.38
CA PHE A 18 2.36 -7.26 -7.95
C PHE A 18 2.18 -5.76 -7.77
N PRO A 19 1.17 -5.15 -8.43
CA PRO A 19 0.90 -3.71 -8.32
C PRO A 19 0.22 -3.34 -6.98
N ILE A 20 -0.28 -4.32 -6.22
CA ILE A 20 -0.74 -4.13 -4.84
C ILE A 20 -0.15 -5.22 -3.96
N ILE A 21 0.31 -4.83 -2.78
CA ILE A 21 0.68 -5.74 -1.69
C ILE A 21 -0.16 -5.37 -0.47
N LEU A 22 -0.94 -6.33 0.03
CA LEU A 22 -1.65 -6.18 1.30
C LEU A 22 -0.85 -6.86 2.41
N LEU A 23 -0.44 -6.10 3.43
CA LEU A 23 0.27 -6.62 4.60
C LEU A 23 -0.64 -6.69 5.83
N THR A 24 -1.15 -7.88 6.10
CA THR A 24 -1.91 -8.21 7.32
C THR A 24 -0.98 -8.89 8.34
N GLU A 25 -0.67 -8.22 9.44
CA GLU A 25 0.15 -8.81 10.53
C GLU A 25 -0.37 -8.31 11.88
N PRO A 26 -0.04 -9.00 13.00
CA PRO A 26 -0.47 -8.64 14.35
C PRO A 26 -0.07 -7.23 14.78
N ARG A 27 -0.76 -6.69 15.79
CA ARG A 27 -0.40 -5.43 16.43
C ARG A 27 1.00 -5.48 17.05
N GLN A 28 1.64 -4.31 17.13
CA GLN A 28 2.88 -4.09 17.89
C GLN A 28 4.12 -4.87 17.43
N VAL A 29 4.08 -5.48 16.25
CA VAL A 29 5.29 -6.09 15.67
C VAL A 29 6.27 -5.07 15.09
N GLY A 30 5.94 -3.77 15.03
CA GLY A 30 6.84 -2.70 14.53
C GLY A 30 6.74 -2.43 13.01
N LYS A 31 5.55 -2.57 12.42
CA LYS A 31 5.29 -2.31 10.99
C LYS A 31 5.55 -0.87 10.56
N THR A 32 5.20 0.10 11.40
CA THR A 32 5.42 1.52 11.10
C THR A 32 6.90 1.77 10.82
N THR A 33 7.79 1.21 11.63
CA THR A 33 9.24 1.29 11.39
C THR A 33 9.71 0.57 10.12
N LEU A 34 9.04 -0.53 9.72
CA LEU A 34 9.31 -1.19 8.43
C LEU A 34 8.87 -0.30 7.25
N PHE A 35 7.71 0.34 7.35
CA PHE A 35 7.19 1.21 6.29
C PHE A 35 7.93 2.52 6.17
N GLU A 36 8.28 3.15 7.28
CA GLU A 36 9.16 4.32 7.32
C GLU A 36 10.50 3.97 6.65
N HIS A 37 11.10 2.83 7.02
CA HIS A 37 12.35 2.39 6.39
C HIS A 37 12.20 2.12 4.89
N LEU A 38 11.11 1.45 4.47
CA LEU A 38 10.83 1.21 3.05
C LEU A 38 10.55 2.50 2.28
N SER A 39 9.87 3.47 2.91
CA SER A 39 9.57 4.78 2.34
C SER A 39 10.85 5.59 2.15
N GLU A 40 11.71 5.65 3.15
CA GLU A 40 13.01 6.34 3.07
C GLU A 40 13.95 5.71 2.03
N LYS A 41 14.04 4.38 2.02
CA LYS A 41 14.99 3.65 1.17
C LYS A 41 14.59 3.62 -0.30
N GLN A 42 13.29 3.72 -0.59
CA GLN A 42 12.75 3.60 -1.96
C GLN A 42 12.00 4.85 -2.43
N SER A 43 12.05 5.94 -1.66
CA SER A 43 11.38 7.21 -1.96
C SER A 43 9.87 7.07 -2.20
N HIS A 44 9.20 6.17 -1.47
CA HIS A 44 7.75 6.01 -1.57
C HIS A 44 7.02 7.05 -0.75
N ALA A 45 5.90 7.55 -1.25
CA ALA A 45 4.96 8.28 -0.41
C ALA A 45 4.48 7.37 0.73
N TYR A 46 4.41 7.91 1.93
CA TYR A 46 3.84 7.23 3.10
C TYR A 46 2.66 8.04 3.60
N VAL A 47 1.49 7.40 3.65
CA VAL A 47 0.24 8.01 4.11
C VAL A 47 -0.38 7.14 5.18
N SER A 48 -0.59 7.69 6.38
CA SER A 48 -1.27 7.00 7.46
C SER A 48 -2.72 7.47 7.57
N LEU A 49 -3.69 6.58 7.40
CA LEU A 49 -5.11 6.92 7.59
C LEU A 49 -5.51 7.01 9.08
N ASP A 50 -4.55 6.95 9.99
CA ASP A 50 -4.76 7.40 11.37
C ASP A 50 -4.84 8.95 11.43
N GLU A 51 -4.16 9.64 10.50
CA GLU A 51 -4.20 11.09 10.39
C GLU A 51 -5.52 11.56 9.79
N PHE A 52 -6.12 12.56 10.43
CA PHE A 52 -7.46 13.03 10.09
C PHE A 52 -7.56 13.55 8.64
N GLU A 53 -6.58 14.31 8.16
CA GLU A 53 -6.59 14.88 6.82
C GLU A 53 -6.64 13.79 5.75
N PHE A 54 -5.73 12.82 5.82
CA PHE A 54 -5.64 11.72 4.86
C PHE A 54 -6.85 10.81 4.91
N ARG A 55 -7.33 10.49 6.11
CA ARG A 55 -8.55 9.70 6.29
C ARG A 55 -9.77 10.42 5.74
N SER A 56 -9.90 11.72 6.00
CA SER A 56 -11.03 12.51 5.52
C SER A 56 -11.07 12.49 4.01
N LEU A 57 -9.95 12.81 3.35
CA LEU A 57 -9.82 12.80 1.90
C LEU A 57 -10.08 11.40 1.31
N ALA A 58 -9.48 10.35 1.86
CA ALA A 58 -9.70 8.96 1.42
C ALA A 58 -11.16 8.51 1.55
N LYS A 59 -11.93 9.12 2.45
CA LYS A 59 -13.36 8.82 2.64
C LYS A 59 -14.27 9.67 1.76
N SER A 60 -14.00 10.97 1.66
CA SER A 60 -14.87 11.93 0.98
C SER A 60 -14.64 11.95 -0.53
N ASP A 61 -13.40 11.82 -0.96
CA ASP A 61 -13.03 11.78 -2.38
C ASP A 61 -11.86 10.80 -2.63
N PRO A 62 -12.16 9.49 -2.72
CA PRO A 62 -11.15 8.46 -2.96
C PRO A 62 -10.41 8.61 -4.30
N SER A 63 -11.05 9.20 -5.31
CA SER A 63 -10.42 9.45 -6.62
C SER A 63 -9.35 10.53 -6.47
N LEU A 64 -9.69 11.67 -5.87
CA LEU A 64 -8.75 12.75 -5.61
C LEU A 64 -7.61 12.31 -4.68
N PHE A 65 -7.89 11.43 -3.71
CA PHE A 65 -6.85 10.84 -2.87
C PHE A 65 -5.78 10.13 -3.71
N LEU A 66 -6.18 9.28 -4.66
CA LEU A 66 -5.27 8.54 -5.53
C LEU A 66 -4.55 9.42 -6.56
N GLU A 67 -5.14 10.57 -6.92
CA GLU A 67 -4.48 11.59 -7.76
C GLU A 67 -3.44 12.39 -6.97
N LYS A 68 -3.76 12.79 -5.73
CA LYS A 68 -2.85 13.54 -4.83
C LYS A 68 -1.67 12.67 -4.38
N TYR A 69 -1.92 11.38 -4.19
CA TYR A 69 -0.91 10.44 -3.73
C TYR A 69 -0.76 9.25 -4.71
N PRO A 70 -0.10 9.48 -5.86
CA PRO A 70 0.09 8.44 -6.87
C PRO A 70 1.11 7.39 -6.39
N PRO A 71 1.05 6.15 -6.93
CA PRO A 71 2.07 5.15 -6.70
C PRO A 71 3.47 5.62 -7.17
N PRO A 72 4.57 5.15 -6.53
CA PRO A 72 4.59 4.18 -5.45
C PRO A 72 4.25 4.80 -4.08
N ILE A 73 3.26 4.20 -3.40
CA ILE A 73 2.73 4.68 -2.12
C ILE A 73 2.48 3.54 -1.14
N ILE A 74 2.73 3.82 0.14
CA ILE A 74 2.35 3.01 1.28
C ILE A 74 1.16 3.69 1.97
N ILE A 75 0.05 2.97 2.11
CA ILE A 75 -1.12 3.42 2.87
C ILE A 75 -1.22 2.57 4.14
N ASP A 76 -0.94 3.18 5.29
CA ASP A 76 -1.14 2.53 6.59
C ASP A 76 -2.57 2.72 7.11
N LYS A 77 -3.03 1.73 7.88
CA LYS A 77 -4.36 1.68 8.50
C LYS A 77 -5.52 1.77 7.51
N ILE A 78 -5.43 1.04 6.39
CA ILE A 78 -6.44 1.03 5.33
C ILE A 78 -7.86 0.70 5.85
N GLN A 79 -7.98 -0.03 6.97
CA GLN A 79 -9.26 -0.33 7.60
C GLN A 79 -10.05 0.91 8.05
N TYR A 80 -9.41 2.09 8.17
CA TYR A 80 -10.13 3.33 8.44
C TYR A 80 -10.86 3.89 7.23
N ALA A 81 -10.48 3.54 5.99
CA ALA A 81 -11.17 3.93 4.77
C ALA A 81 -11.28 2.74 3.78
N PRO A 82 -12.02 1.67 4.14
CA PRO A 82 -12.16 0.49 3.28
C PRO A 82 -12.84 0.80 1.94
N GLN A 83 -13.60 1.89 1.84
CA GLN A 83 -14.18 2.36 0.57
C GLN A 83 -13.14 2.78 -0.47
N LEU A 84 -11.87 2.92 -0.10
CA LEU A 84 -10.79 3.23 -1.04
C LEU A 84 -10.47 2.01 -1.93
N LEU A 85 -10.77 0.79 -1.49
CA LEU A 85 -10.40 -0.45 -2.19
C LEU A 85 -11.01 -0.58 -3.61
N PRO A 86 -12.31 -0.33 -3.86
CA PRO A 86 -12.86 -0.36 -5.21
C PRO A 86 -12.24 0.69 -6.15
N TYR A 87 -11.84 1.84 -5.62
CA TYR A 87 -11.19 2.91 -6.39
C TYR A 87 -9.75 2.54 -6.74
N ILE A 88 -9.02 1.94 -5.80
CA ILE A 88 -7.70 1.36 -6.07
C ILE A 88 -7.80 0.31 -7.19
N LYS A 89 -8.78 -0.61 -7.10
CA LYS A 89 -9.01 -1.60 -8.15
C LYS A 89 -9.23 -0.93 -9.51
N THR A 90 -10.15 0.03 -9.55
CA THR A 90 -10.46 0.79 -10.77
C THR A 90 -9.25 1.55 -11.31
N TYR A 91 -8.44 2.13 -10.44
CA TYR A 91 -7.22 2.87 -10.79
C TYR A 91 -6.19 1.98 -11.48
N ILE A 92 -6.06 0.73 -11.02
CA ILE A 92 -5.14 -0.26 -11.62
C ILE A 92 -5.73 -0.83 -12.91
N ASP A 93 -7.01 -1.22 -12.91
CA ASP A 93 -7.70 -1.77 -14.08
C ASP A 93 -7.74 -0.77 -15.26
N ARG A 94 -7.71 0.53 -14.98
CA ARG A 94 -7.72 1.61 -15.99
C ARG A 94 -6.40 1.80 -16.72
N ASP A 95 -5.32 1.13 -16.32
CA ASP A 95 -4.04 1.21 -17.03
C ASP A 95 -4.03 0.21 -18.22
N PRO A 96 -4.21 0.66 -19.49
CA PRO A 96 -4.36 -0.23 -20.66
C PRO A 96 -3.10 -1.02 -21.01
N ARG A 97 -2.01 -0.83 -20.25
CA ARG A 97 -0.74 -1.54 -20.41
C ARG A 97 -0.78 -2.96 -19.84
N ASP A 98 -1.81 -3.33 -19.08
CA ASP A 98 -2.03 -4.69 -18.56
C ASP A 98 -2.81 -5.62 -19.51
N LEU A 99 -3.45 -5.09 -20.56
CA LEU A 99 -4.17 -5.88 -21.57
C LEU A 99 -3.32 -6.22 -22.82
N VAL A 100 -2.13 -5.63 -22.96
CA VAL A 100 -1.28 -5.79 -24.14
C VAL A 100 0.15 -6.11 -23.73
N ARG A 101 0.50 -7.41 -23.82
CA ARG A 101 1.85 -8.01 -24.01
C ARG A 101 2.37 -8.90 -22.88
N VAL A 102 2.08 -10.18 -23.09
CA VAL A 102 3.12 -11.22 -23.15
C VAL A 102 4.35 -10.68 -23.90
N GLY A 103 5.50 -10.60 -23.22
CA GLY A 103 6.81 -10.38 -23.84
C GLY A 103 7.42 -8.99 -23.66
N SER A 104 7.94 -8.68 -22.45
CA SER A 104 9.22 -7.99 -22.20
C SER A 104 9.32 -7.55 -20.73
N LEU A 105 10.41 -7.95 -20.06
CA LEU A 105 10.84 -7.50 -18.74
C LEU A 105 11.47 -6.10 -18.83
N SER A 106 10.74 -5.03 -18.49
CA SER A 106 11.31 -3.83 -17.83
C SER A 106 10.24 -2.74 -17.65
N SER A 107 10.16 -2.21 -16.42
CA SER A 107 9.46 -0.97 -16.04
C SER A 107 7.93 -1.02 -15.92
N PHE A 108 7.43 -1.71 -14.89
CA PHE A 108 6.12 -1.46 -14.28
C PHE A 108 6.32 -0.93 -12.85
N GLU A 109 6.64 0.35 -12.71
CA GLU A 109 6.86 0.98 -11.39
C GLU A 109 5.57 1.64 -10.88
N LYS A 110 4.52 0.82 -10.68
CA LYS A 110 3.35 1.23 -9.90
C LYS A 110 3.04 0.13 -8.91
N PHE A 111 3.38 0.36 -7.64
CA PHE A 111 2.98 -0.55 -6.58
C PHE A 111 2.44 0.21 -5.37
N LEU A 112 1.39 -0.37 -4.80
CA LEU A 112 0.65 0.15 -3.67
C LEU A 112 0.79 -0.83 -2.50
N ILE A 113 1.38 -0.39 -1.39
CA ILE A 113 1.47 -1.21 -0.20
C ILE A 113 0.35 -0.79 0.75
N LEU A 114 -0.60 -1.69 0.99
CA LEU A 114 -1.71 -1.49 1.92
C LEU A 114 -1.38 -2.19 3.23
N SER A 115 -1.45 -1.47 4.35
CA SER A 115 -1.32 -2.06 5.68
C SER A 115 -2.63 -2.04 6.42
N GLN A 116 -3.07 -3.23 6.81
CA GLN A 116 -4.17 -3.44 7.72
C GLN A 116 -3.64 -3.93 9.07
N VAL A 117 -4.20 -3.37 10.13
CA VAL A 117 -4.05 -3.93 11.47
C VAL A 117 -5.29 -4.75 11.79
N CYS A 118 -5.21 -6.07 11.61
CA CYS A 118 -6.20 -6.98 12.19
C CYS A 118 -6.00 -7.00 13.71
N PHE A 119 -7.03 -6.59 14.46
CA PHE A 119 -7.29 -7.21 15.75
C PHE A 119 -7.90 -8.59 15.45
N ASN A 120 -7.57 -9.59 16.26
CA ASN A 120 -8.34 -10.82 16.31
C ASN A 120 -9.82 -10.46 16.47
N TYR A 121 -10.64 -10.72 15.44
CA TYR A 121 -12.04 -11.02 15.65
C TYR A 121 -12.09 -12.53 15.92
N LEU A 122 -11.71 -12.88 17.14
CA LEU A 122 -11.99 -14.11 17.85
C LEU A 122 -11.58 -13.81 19.29
N ASP A 123 -12.45 -13.10 19.98
CA ASP A 123 -12.74 -13.30 21.40
C ASP A 123 -14.02 -12.51 21.72
N ILE A 124 -15.08 -13.29 21.98
CA ILE A 124 -16.50 -12.98 22.25
C ILE A 124 -17.39 -12.77 21.02
#